data_AF-A0A075AR27-F1
#
_entry.id   AF-A0A075AR27-F1
#
_cell.length_a   1.000
_cell.length_b   1.000
_cell.length_c   1.000
_cell.angle_alpha   90.00
_cell.angle_beta   90.00
_cell.angle_gamma   90.00
#
_symmetry.space_group_name_H-M   'P 1'
#
loop_
_entity.id
_entity.type
_entity.pdbx_description
1 polymer ?
#
loop_
_entity_poly.entity_id
_entity_poly.type
_entity_poly.pdbx_seq_one_letter_code
_entity_poly.pdbx_strand_id
1 'polypeptide(L)'
;MKIRTVKQRASSNIPSELEDMFFSKKISTKDLKELEQKHGIYLRRGAFSSRENAIIEDIARKFAEEKGVLFEDLKDKNVDVGIPELHVEIAKKLKRSYDSVRFHMYQTFVPTFVDKNWTERDTEELKKLYLEQNKTVSEIAKILGKKKSSVKSKVLHLSCPPDSRSNGFWNEDEEQRLKIACEENMNATGLDYPSNWGWIAEQVGTRIYRGRNVGNFYSDEKPVTFRIWTPELCRKLINSIRSHEFDSEQLVNWYQVSRDMNCTLPSVVAKWGTLKKRVFNYRRLDFEELLSEVEKNIC
;
A
#
# COMPACT_ATOMS: atom_id res chain seq x y z
N MET A 1 4.75 16.64 25.10
CA MET A 1 3.90 17.47 24.22
C MET A 1 4.35 17.22 22.78
N LYS A 2 3.66 16.36 22.03
CA LYS A 2 3.98 16.10 20.61
C LYS A 2 3.10 17.03 19.78
N ILE A 3 3.72 17.96 19.05
CA ILE A 3 3.03 18.87 18.13
C ILE A 3 2.37 18.00 17.05
N ARG A 4 1.04 18.01 16.98
CA ARG A 4 0.21 17.26 16.04
C ARG A 4 0.35 17.86 14.64
N THR A 5 0.62 17.03 13.64
CA THR A 5 0.74 17.43 12.24
C THR A 5 -0.64 17.38 11.58
N VAL A 6 -1.33 18.51 11.55
CA VAL A 6 -2.56 18.73 10.77
C VAL A 6 -2.35 18.20 9.34
N LYS A 7 -3.27 17.36 8.82
CA LYS A 7 -3.23 16.97 7.40
C LYS A 7 -3.60 18.15 6.50
N GLN A 8 -2.56 18.85 6.10
CA GLN A 8 -2.62 19.89 5.09
C GLN A 8 -2.95 19.28 3.72
N ARG A 9 -3.83 19.93 2.96
CA ARG A 9 -3.94 19.70 1.51
C ARG A 9 -2.53 19.84 0.91
N ALA A 10 -2.22 19.09 -0.15
CA ALA A 10 -0.93 19.23 -0.82
C ALA A 10 -0.65 20.72 -1.04
N SER A 11 0.44 21.22 -0.46
CA SER A 11 0.63 22.67 -0.32
C SER A 11 0.62 23.28 -1.70
N SER A 12 -0.28 24.25 -1.94
CA SER A 12 -0.40 24.91 -3.23
C SER A 12 0.82 25.75 -3.54
N ASN A 13 1.55 26.20 -2.51
CA ASN A 13 2.76 27.00 -2.62
C ASN A 13 3.92 26.25 -1.98
N ILE A 14 4.65 25.50 -2.80
CA ILE A 14 5.99 25.02 -2.46
C ILE A 14 6.96 26.14 -2.89
N PRO A 15 7.80 26.68 -1.99
CA PRO A 15 8.80 27.67 -2.36
C PRO A 15 9.67 27.19 -3.53
N SER A 16 9.96 28.07 -4.49
CA SER A 16 10.72 27.73 -5.71
C SER A 16 12.05 27.04 -5.39
N GLU A 17 12.71 27.42 -4.29
CA GLU A 17 13.98 26.86 -3.83
C GLU A 17 13.86 25.38 -3.39
N LEU A 18 12.67 24.97 -2.94
CA LEU A 18 12.38 23.61 -2.49
C LEU A 18 11.78 22.75 -3.60
N GLU A 19 11.22 23.35 -4.64
CA GLU A 19 10.64 22.60 -5.77
C GLU A 19 11.66 21.66 -6.41
N ASP A 20 12.89 22.12 -6.62
CA ASP A 20 13.94 21.29 -7.22
C ASP A 20 14.40 20.17 -6.29
N MET A 21 14.31 20.36 -4.97
CA MET A 21 14.56 19.27 -4.03
C MET A 21 13.48 18.19 -4.12
N PHE A 22 12.20 18.56 -4.06
CA PHE A 22 11.09 17.59 -4.02
C PHE A 22 10.82 16.90 -5.36
N PHE A 23 11.00 17.63 -6.47
CA PHE A 23 10.55 17.21 -7.79
C PHE A 23 11.67 16.77 -8.73
N SER A 24 12.93 17.09 -8.43
CA SER A 24 14.05 16.78 -9.32
C SER A 24 15.05 15.78 -8.73
N LYS A 25 15.08 15.61 -7.40
CA LYS A 25 16.02 14.68 -6.74
C LYS A 25 15.34 13.37 -6.35
N LYS A 26 16.12 12.29 -6.44
CA LYS A 26 15.78 11.01 -5.79
C LYS A 26 16.01 11.18 -4.30
N ILE A 27 14.96 10.98 -3.50
CA ILE A 27 14.99 11.19 -2.05
C ILE A 27 14.39 9.96 -1.40
N SER A 28 15.05 9.45 -0.35
CA SER A 28 14.52 8.29 0.37
C SER A 28 13.18 8.62 1.03
N THR A 29 12.35 7.60 1.27
CA THR A 29 11.04 7.83 1.91
C THR A 29 11.18 8.40 3.32
N LYS A 30 12.30 8.15 4.01
CA LYS A 30 12.59 8.71 5.33
C LYS A 30 12.92 10.20 5.21
N ASP A 31 13.88 10.55 4.37
CA ASP A 31 14.31 11.94 4.19
C ASP A 31 13.18 12.81 3.62
N LEU A 32 12.32 12.24 2.76
CA LEU A 32 11.16 12.94 2.23
C LEU A 32 10.17 13.32 3.35
N LYS A 33 9.93 12.42 4.32
CA LYS A 33 9.08 12.73 5.49
C LYS A 33 9.71 13.80 6.37
N GLU A 34 11.02 13.73 6.58
CA GLU A 34 11.75 14.73 7.37
C GLU A 34 11.70 16.12 6.70
N LEU A 35 11.86 16.19 5.38
CA LEU A 35 11.74 17.43 4.61
C LEU A 35 10.31 17.99 4.60
N GLU A 36 9.31 17.14 4.41
CA GLU A 36 7.89 17.54 4.52
C GLU A 36 7.60 18.14 5.90
N GLN A 37 8.08 17.50 6.97
CA GLN A 37 7.89 17.98 8.35
C GLN A 37 8.65 19.28 8.61
N LYS A 38 9.90 19.39 8.13
CA LYS A 38 10.76 20.57 8.32
C LYS A 38 10.18 21.81 7.63
N HIS A 39 9.59 21.64 6.44
CA HIS A 39 9.13 22.75 5.62
C HIS A 39 7.61 22.94 5.62
N GLY A 40 6.86 22.11 6.35
CA GLY A 40 5.39 22.16 6.36
C GLY A 40 4.79 21.93 4.97
N ILE A 41 5.41 21.06 4.18
CA ILE A 41 4.98 20.73 2.82
C ILE A 41 4.37 19.34 2.84
N TYR A 42 3.27 19.15 2.09
CA TYR A 42 2.65 17.85 1.93
C TYR A 42 2.59 17.46 0.46
N LEU A 43 3.15 16.31 0.11
CA LEU A 43 3.06 15.76 -1.25
C LEU A 43 1.93 14.74 -1.36
N ARG A 44 1.33 14.64 -2.55
CA ARG A 44 0.34 13.59 -2.82
C ARG A 44 0.98 12.20 -2.81
N ARG A 45 0.29 11.22 -2.21
CA ARG A 45 0.74 9.83 -2.06
C ARG A 45 -0.38 8.85 -2.41
N GLY A 46 -0.01 7.60 -2.68
CA GLY A 46 -0.94 6.51 -2.98
C GLY A 46 -1.09 6.25 -4.48
N ALA A 47 -2.16 5.54 -4.85
CA ALA A 47 -2.44 5.19 -6.25
C ALA A 47 -2.63 6.44 -7.12
N PHE A 48 -2.24 6.36 -8.38
CA PHE A 48 -2.52 7.39 -9.38
C PHE A 48 -3.97 7.27 -9.85
N SER A 49 -4.71 8.37 -9.78
CA SER A 49 -6.08 8.45 -10.28
C SER A 49 -6.11 8.48 -11.81
N SER A 50 -7.26 8.14 -12.40
CA SER A 50 -7.45 8.21 -13.87
C SER A 50 -7.17 9.60 -14.44
N ARG A 51 -7.49 10.66 -13.68
CA ARG A 51 -7.18 12.04 -14.06
C ARG A 51 -5.67 12.31 -14.07
N GLU A 52 -4.94 11.82 -13.07
CA GLU A 52 -3.47 11.96 -13.03
C GLU A 52 -2.84 11.20 -14.20
N ASN A 53 -3.32 9.99 -14.51
CA ASN A 53 -2.85 9.22 -15.66
C ASN A 53 -3.07 9.95 -16.99
N ALA A 54 -4.24 10.57 -17.19
CA ALA A 54 -4.51 11.35 -18.39
C ALA A 54 -3.57 12.57 -18.52
N ILE A 55 -3.24 13.24 -17.40
CA ILE A 55 -2.28 14.35 -17.39
C ILE A 55 -0.87 13.85 -17.72
N ILE A 56 -0.45 12.72 -17.14
CA ILE A 56 0.85 12.10 -17.42
C ILE A 56 0.99 11.79 -18.92
N GLU A 57 -0.05 11.21 -19.50
CA GLU A 57 -0.06 10.82 -20.90
C GLU A 57 -0.03 12.04 -21.82
N ASP A 58 -0.82 13.09 -21.55
CA ASP A 58 -0.80 14.35 -22.31
C ASP A 58 0.58 15.02 -22.29
N ILE A 59 1.21 15.13 -21.12
CA ILE A 59 2.55 15.73 -20.99
C ILE A 59 3.58 14.89 -21.73
N ALA A 60 3.56 13.57 -21.56
CA ALA A 60 4.52 12.68 -22.22
C ALA A 60 4.35 12.66 -23.76
N ARG A 61 3.13 12.82 -24.29
CA ARG A 61 2.89 12.97 -25.74
C ARG A 61 3.48 14.27 -26.28
N LYS A 62 3.21 15.40 -25.62
CA LYS A 62 3.79 16.71 -26.01
C LYS A 62 5.32 16.68 -25.96
N PHE A 63 5.87 16.08 -24.93
CA PHE A 63 7.32 15.91 -24.81
C PHE A 63 7.91 15.08 -25.96
N ALA A 64 7.25 13.98 -26.35
CA ALA A 64 7.68 13.18 -27.49
C ALA A 64 7.66 13.99 -28.80
N GLU A 65 6.59 14.75 -29.03
CA GLU A 65 6.45 15.65 -30.19
C GLU A 65 7.56 16.71 -30.22
N GLU A 66 7.86 17.36 -29.10
CA GLU A 66 8.92 18.36 -28.97
C GLU A 66 10.32 17.77 -29.21
N LYS A 67 10.54 16.52 -28.80
CA LYS A 67 11.81 15.81 -29.01
C LYS A 67 11.90 15.13 -30.37
N GLY A 68 10.83 15.15 -31.17
CA GLY A 68 10.79 14.49 -32.48
C GLY A 68 10.91 12.97 -32.40
N VAL A 69 10.46 12.36 -31.31
CA VAL A 69 10.47 10.90 -31.11
C VAL A 69 9.06 10.36 -31.03
N LEU A 70 8.89 9.06 -31.29
CA LEU A 70 7.57 8.45 -31.11
C LEU A 70 7.29 8.31 -29.61
N PHE A 71 6.02 8.45 -29.24
CA PHE A 71 5.57 8.26 -27.86
C PHE A 71 5.92 6.85 -27.34
N GLU A 72 5.90 5.86 -28.23
CA GLU A 72 6.31 4.50 -27.97
C GLU A 72 7.79 4.37 -27.63
N ASP A 73 8.65 5.24 -28.15
CA ASP A 73 10.09 5.18 -27.91
C ASP A 73 10.46 5.68 -26.51
N LEU A 74 9.62 6.51 -25.88
CA LEU A 74 9.74 6.89 -24.46
C LEU A 74 9.64 5.67 -23.51
N LYS A 75 9.19 4.53 -24.02
CA LYS A 75 9.06 3.28 -23.29
C LYS A 75 10.38 2.48 -23.24
N ASP A 76 11.33 2.80 -24.12
CA ASP A 76 12.64 2.17 -24.13
C ASP A 76 13.57 2.88 -23.14
N LYS A 77 14.28 2.08 -22.33
CA LYS A 77 15.23 2.59 -21.34
C LYS A 77 16.54 3.08 -21.96
N ASN A 78 16.80 2.70 -23.21
CA ASN A 78 18.03 3.06 -23.92
C ASN A 78 17.89 4.41 -24.64
N VAL A 79 16.68 4.98 -24.68
CA VAL A 79 16.41 6.25 -25.34
C VAL A 79 16.65 7.39 -24.35
N ASP A 80 17.84 7.99 -24.45
CA ASP A 80 18.25 9.13 -23.62
C ASP A 80 17.78 10.46 -24.25
N VAL A 81 16.47 10.71 -24.15
CA VAL A 81 15.81 11.91 -24.74
C VAL A 81 15.42 12.95 -23.70
N GLY A 82 16.02 12.89 -22.52
CA GLY A 82 15.64 13.76 -21.39
C GLY A 82 14.43 13.23 -20.61
N ILE A 83 14.35 11.90 -20.45
CA ILE A 83 13.35 11.24 -19.60
C ILE A 83 13.37 11.77 -18.15
N PRO A 84 14.53 12.11 -17.53
CA PRO A 84 14.54 12.76 -16.23
C PRO A 84 13.77 14.08 -16.17
N GLU A 85 13.90 14.94 -17.18
CA GLU A 85 13.23 16.24 -17.29
C GLU A 85 11.71 16.08 -17.37
N LEU A 86 11.24 15.12 -18.18
CA LEU A 86 9.84 14.75 -18.26
C LEU A 86 9.27 14.32 -16.89
N HIS A 87 10.02 13.53 -16.13
CA HIS A 87 9.61 13.15 -14.77
C HIS A 87 9.48 14.36 -13.83
N VAL A 88 10.40 15.34 -13.94
CA VAL A 88 10.36 16.57 -13.13
C VAL A 88 9.11 17.38 -13.47
N GLU A 89 8.81 17.57 -14.75
CA GLU A 89 7.64 18.32 -15.19
C GLU A 89 6.34 17.71 -14.64
N ILE A 90 6.18 16.40 -14.78
CA ILE A 90 5.02 15.67 -14.28
C ILE A 90 4.95 15.75 -12.75
N ALA A 91 6.09 15.60 -12.05
CA ALA A 91 6.14 15.71 -10.60
C ALA A 91 5.68 17.08 -10.10
N LYS A 92 6.16 18.16 -10.74
CA LYS A 92 5.74 19.55 -10.47
C LYS A 92 4.25 19.74 -10.73
N LYS A 93 3.72 19.21 -11.84
CA LYS A 93 2.30 19.34 -12.21
C LYS A 93 1.37 18.59 -11.25
N LEU A 94 1.73 17.37 -10.86
CA LEU A 94 0.92 16.51 -10.00
C LEU A 94 1.13 16.75 -8.51
N LYS A 95 2.17 17.52 -8.14
CA LYS A 95 2.61 17.73 -6.75
C LYS A 95 2.85 16.40 -6.04
N ARG A 96 3.55 15.49 -6.74
CA ARG A 96 4.02 14.17 -6.27
C ARG A 96 5.53 14.15 -6.29
N SER A 97 6.15 13.29 -5.46
CA SER A 97 7.61 13.16 -5.48
C SER A 97 8.10 12.62 -6.82
N TYR A 98 9.31 13.03 -7.21
CA TYR A 98 10.01 12.53 -8.39
C TYR A 98 9.99 11.00 -8.48
N ASP A 99 10.37 10.32 -7.39
CA ASP A 99 10.45 8.86 -7.37
C ASP A 99 9.07 8.18 -7.56
N SER A 100 7.99 8.78 -7.04
CA SER A 100 6.65 8.26 -7.25
C SER A 100 6.25 8.33 -8.73
N VAL A 101 6.57 9.44 -9.40
CA VAL A 101 6.28 9.64 -10.82
C VAL A 101 7.14 8.73 -11.69
N ARG A 102 8.46 8.73 -11.46
CA ARG A 102 9.42 7.87 -12.17
C ARG A 102 9.02 6.40 -12.10
N PHE A 103 8.67 5.91 -10.91
CA PHE A 103 8.28 4.51 -10.73
C PHE A 103 6.95 4.20 -11.42
N HIS A 104 5.97 5.11 -11.34
CA HIS A 104 4.68 4.95 -12.02
C HIS A 104 4.82 4.95 -13.54
N MET A 105 5.60 5.87 -14.09
CA MET A 105 5.91 5.92 -15.52
C MET A 105 6.65 4.68 -15.98
N TYR A 106 7.64 4.23 -15.22
CA TYR A 106 8.34 2.99 -15.48
C TYR A 106 7.35 1.80 -15.54
N GLN A 107 6.38 1.72 -14.63
CA GLN A 107 5.39 0.65 -14.61
C GLN A 107 4.35 0.74 -15.73
N THR A 108 4.03 1.97 -16.18
CA THR A 108 2.98 2.23 -17.17
C THR A 108 3.50 2.12 -18.60
N PHE A 109 4.71 2.63 -18.85
CA PHE A 109 5.25 2.80 -20.18
C PHE A 109 6.25 1.71 -20.55
N VAL A 110 7.13 1.28 -19.64
CA VAL A 110 8.15 0.29 -19.99
C VAL A 110 7.53 -1.11 -20.09
N PRO A 111 7.47 -1.75 -21.28
CA PRO A 111 6.78 -3.02 -21.50
C PRO A 111 7.53 -4.22 -20.92
N THR A 112 8.68 -3.97 -20.24
CA THR A 112 9.62 -5.00 -19.77
C THR A 112 9.01 -6.10 -18.93
N PHE A 113 7.80 -5.90 -18.39
CA PHE A 113 7.08 -6.96 -17.75
C PHE A 113 5.61 -6.94 -18.13
N VAL A 114 5.30 -7.34 -19.36
CA VAL A 114 4.00 -7.95 -19.64
C VAL A 114 3.84 -9.06 -18.61
N ASP A 115 2.84 -8.97 -17.71
CA ASP A 115 2.48 -10.07 -16.83
C ASP A 115 1.95 -11.20 -17.72
N LYS A 116 2.88 -11.93 -18.35
CA LYS A 116 2.57 -13.19 -18.97
C LYS A 116 2.09 -14.07 -17.83
N ASN A 117 0.90 -14.64 -17.97
CA ASN A 117 0.37 -15.61 -17.02
C ASN A 117 1.45 -16.64 -16.68
N TRP A 118 1.51 -17.06 -15.42
CA TRP A 118 2.44 -18.11 -15.00
C TRP A 118 2.08 -19.40 -15.72
N THR A 119 2.99 -19.87 -16.57
CA THR A 119 2.87 -21.20 -17.17
C THR A 119 3.38 -22.26 -16.19
N GLU A 120 3.08 -23.52 -16.49
CA GLU A 120 3.65 -24.66 -15.74
C GLU A 120 5.17 -24.65 -15.86
N ARG A 121 5.70 -24.46 -17.07
CA ARG A 121 7.13 -24.30 -17.34
C ARG A 121 7.77 -23.17 -16.52
N ASP A 122 7.13 -22.00 -16.44
CA ASP A 122 7.64 -20.89 -15.60
C ASP A 122 7.70 -21.32 -14.12
N THR A 123 6.73 -22.11 -13.66
CA THR A 123 6.63 -22.56 -12.27
C THR A 123 7.68 -23.62 -11.96
N GLU A 124 7.95 -24.55 -12.88
CA GLU A 124 9.02 -25.54 -12.77
C GLU A 124 10.39 -24.87 -12.76
N GLU A 125 10.65 -23.96 -13.70
CA GLU A 125 11.90 -23.21 -13.75
C GLU A 125 12.08 -22.35 -12.49
N LEU A 126 11.01 -21.73 -11.98
CA LEU A 126 11.05 -21.03 -10.69
C LEU A 126 11.47 -21.96 -9.55
N LYS A 127 10.87 -23.16 -9.45
CA LYS A 127 11.22 -24.14 -8.41
C LYS A 127 12.69 -24.52 -8.51
N LYS A 128 13.18 -24.82 -9.71
CA LYS A 128 14.58 -25.14 -9.97
C LYS A 128 15.52 -24.00 -9.53
N LEU A 129 15.27 -22.78 -10.02
CA LEU A 129 16.14 -21.64 -9.73
C LEU A 129 16.12 -21.25 -8.23
N TYR A 130 14.96 -21.36 -7.58
CA TYR A 130 14.79 -20.97 -6.19
C TYR A 130 15.26 -22.06 -5.21
N LEU A 131 14.79 -23.30 -5.38
CA LEU A 131 15.03 -24.40 -4.43
C LEU A 131 16.35 -25.13 -4.69
N GLU A 132 16.72 -25.34 -5.95
CA GLU A 132 17.94 -26.10 -6.28
C GLU A 132 19.17 -25.21 -6.41
N GLN A 133 19.01 -24.01 -6.97
CA GLN A 133 20.13 -23.10 -7.26
C GLN A 133 20.25 -21.93 -6.29
N ASN A 134 19.36 -21.82 -5.29
CA ASN A 134 19.35 -20.76 -4.28
C ASN A 134 19.45 -19.32 -4.86
N LYS A 135 18.90 -19.09 -6.06
CA LYS A 135 18.95 -17.76 -6.68
C LYS A 135 18.03 -16.78 -5.97
N THR A 136 18.45 -15.53 -5.90
CA THR A 136 17.61 -14.47 -5.34
C THR A 136 16.42 -14.18 -6.25
N VAL A 137 15.32 -13.69 -5.66
CA VAL A 137 14.12 -13.24 -6.40
C VAL A 137 14.46 -12.26 -7.52
N SER A 138 15.48 -11.42 -7.32
CA SER A 138 15.90 -10.42 -8.31
C SER A 138 16.58 -11.04 -9.52
N GLU A 139 17.36 -12.10 -9.34
CA GLU A 139 18.02 -12.84 -10.43
C GLU A 139 16.99 -13.68 -11.18
N ILE A 140 16.11 -14.37 -10.46
CA ILE A 140 15.04 -15.17 -11.06
C ILE A 140 14.13 -14.29 -11.93
N ALA A 141 13.77 -13.10 -11.46
CA ALA A 141 12.97 -12.15 -12.22
C ALA A 141 13.61 -11.75 -13.55
N LYS A 142 14.95 -11.60 -13.58
CA LYS A 142 15.70 -11.34 -14.81
C LYS A 142 15.69 -12.56 -15.74
N ILE A 143 15.95 -13.76 -15.20
CA ILE A 143 16.01 -15.01 -15.99
C ILE A 143 14.65 -15.34 -16.62
N LEU A 144 13.57 -15.24 -15.85
CA LEU A 144 12.22 -15.55 -16.32
C LEU A 144 11.56 -14.39 -17.10
N GLY A 145 12.18 -13.21 -17.14
CA GLY A 145 11.57 -12.02 -17.72
C GLY A 145 10.24 -11.62 -17.04
N LYS A 146 10.10 -11.87 -15.74
CA LYS A 146 8.88 -11.61 -14.95
C LYS A 146 9.11 -10.46 -13.97
N LYS A 147 8.04 -9.77 -13.54
CA LYS A 147 8.14 -8.73 -12.48
C LYS A 147 8.71 -9.35 -11.21
N LYS A 148 9.67 -8.66 -10.58
CA LYS A 148 10.22 -9.05 -9.26
C LYS A 148 9.12 -9.26 -8.20
N SER A 149 8.08 -8.43 -8.21
CA SER A 149 6.91 -8.59 -7.33
C SER A 149 6.11 -9.85 -7.62
N SER A 150 5.94 -10.21 -8.90
CA SER A 150 5.24 -11.42 -9.35
C SER A 150 6.01 -12.68 -8.93
N VAL A 151 7.34 -12.70 -9.16
CA VAL A 151 8.22 -13.78 -8.69
C VAL A 151 8.20 -13.89 -7.16
N LYS A 152 8.33 -12.77 -6.42
CA LYS A 152 8.24 -12.78 -4.95
C LYS A 152 6.92 -13.41 -4.49
N SER A 153 5.80 -13.02 -5.08
CA SER A 153 4.49 -13.59 -4.74
C SER A 153 4.44 -15.09 -5.05
N LYS A 154 4.99 -15.54 -6.18
CA LYS A 154 4.97 -16.95 -6.58
C LYS A 154 5.90 -17.81 -5.72
N VAL A 155 7.07 -17.31 -5.33
CA VAL A 155 7.98 -17.96 -4.37
C VAL A 155 7.28 -18.17 -3.03
N LEU A 156 6.57 -17.17 -2.50
CA LEU A 156 5.77 -17.34 -1.27
C LEU A 156 4.72 -18.46 -1.41
N HIS A 157 4.17 -18.65 -2.61
CA HIS A 157 3.26 -19.76 -2.90
C HIS A 157 3.98 -21.12 -3.02
N LEU A 158 5.28 -21.16 -3.30
CA LEU A 158 6.06 -22.41 -3.31
C LEU A 158 6.39 -22.88 -1.90
N SER A 159 6.71 -21.97 -0.99
CA SER A 159 7.00 -22.30 0.42
C SER A 159 5.78 -22.83 1.19
N CYS A 160 4.56 -22.67 0.65
CA CYS A 160 3.33 -23.21 1.20
C CYS A 160 2.53 -23.86 0.06
N PRO A 161 2.83 -25.12 -0.32
CA PRO A 161 2.17 -25.80 -1.43
C PRO A 161 0.67 -26.00 -1.18
N PRO A 162 -0.17 -26.07 -2.24
CA PRO A 162 -1.62 -26.17 -2.12
C PRO A 162 -2.10 -27.27 -1.16
N ASP A 163 -1.44 -28.42 -1.14
CA ASP A 163 -1.83 -29.57 -0.31
C ASP A 163 -1.58 -29.32 1.19
N SER A 164 -0.62 -28.44 1.51
CA SER A 164 -0.36 -27.99 2.89
C SER A 164 -1.19 -26.77 3.28
N ARG A 165 -1.92 -26.15 2.34
CA ARG A 165 -2.69 -24.94 2.61
C ARG A 165 -4.01 -25.29 3.27
N SER A 166 -4.19 -24.77 4.48
CA SER A 166 -5.50 -24.72 5.11
C SER A 166 -6.24 -23.47 4.64
N ASN A 167 -7.42 -23.66 4.04
CA ASN A 167 -8.34 -22.58 3.66
C ASN A 167 -9.48 -22.37 4.69
N GLY A 168 -9.44 -23.06 5.83
CA GLY A 168 -10.45 -23.03 6.88
C GLY A 168 -10.09 -22.15 8.09
N PHE A 169 -10.83 -22.33 9.18
CA PHE A 169 -10.50 -21.72 10.49
C PHE A 169 -9.09 -22.12 10.94
N TRP A 170 -8.46 -21.28 11.75
CA TRP A 170 -7.19 -21.62 12.39
C TRP A 170 -7.46 -22.70 13.44
N ASN A 171 -6.65 -23.75 13.44
CA ASN A 171 -6.65 -24.72 14.53
C ASN A 171 -5.63 -24.29 15.61
N GLU A 172 -5.75 -24.88 16.80
CA GLU A 172 -4.90 -24.53 17.95
C GLU A 172 -3.40 -24.67 17.65
N ASP A 173 -3.00 -25.71 16.91
CA ASP A 173 -1.61 -25.93 16.53
C ASP A 173 -1.08 -24.84 15.58
N GLU A 174 -1.90 -24.41 14.62
CA GLU A 174 -1.59 -23.31 13.70
C GLU A 174 -1.49 -21.97 14.44
N GLU A 175 -2.41 -21.70 15.37
CA GLU A 175 -2.38 -20.51 16.22
C GLU A 175 -1.11 -20.49 17.08
N GLN A 176 -0.73 -21.63 17.65
CA GLN A 176 0.48 -21.75 18.46
C GLN A 176 1.75 -21.54 17.64
N ARG A 177 1.87 -22.16 16.45
CA ARG A 177 3.01 -21.93 15.54
C ARG A 177 3.11 -20.46 15.12
N LEU A 178 1.98 -19.83 14.84
CA LEU A 178 1.92 -18.42 14.50
C LEU A 178 2.42 -17.54 15.65
N LYS A 179 2.00 -17.82 16.89
CA LYS A 179 2.41 -17.07 18.07
C LYS A 179 3.93 -17.14 18.26
N ILE A 180 4.49 -18.35 18.23
CA ILE A 180 5.94 -18.60 18.34
C ILE A 180 6.69 -17.84 17.24
N ALA A 181 6.25 -17.98 15.99
CA ALA A 181 6.89 -17.29 14.86
C ALA A 181 6.82 -15.75 15.01
N CYS A 182 5.71 -15.19 15.48
CA CYS A 182 5.63 -13.76 15.71
C CYS A 182 6.57 -13.29 16.83
N GLU A 183 6.65 -14.03 17.94
CA GLU A 183 7.57 -13.76 19.06
C GLU A 183 9.03 -13.80 18.61
N GLU A 184 9.44 -14.82 17.87
CA GLU A 184 10.77 -14.91 17.29
C GLU A 184 11.06 -13.77 16.33
N ASN A 185 10.08 -13.36 15.51
CA ASN A 185 10.26 -12.24 14.60
C ASN A 185 10.44 -10.91 15.33
N MET A 186 9.69 -10.68 16.40
CA MET A 186 9.83 -9.49 17.24
C MET A 186 11.20 -9.47 17.92
N ASN A 187 11.62 -10.59 18.50
CA ASN A 187 12.93 -10.73 19.13
C ASN A 187 14.08 -10.48 18.14
N ALA A 188 13.99 -11.02 16.93
CA ALA A 188 15.01 -10.85 15.90
C ALA A 188 15.09 -9.41 15.35
N THR A 189 13.96 -8.68 15.32
CA THR A 189 13.90 -7.32 14.76
C THR A 189 14.01 -6.22 15.80
N GLY A 190 13.81 -6.54 17.08
CA GLY A 190 13.70 -5.57 18.17
C GLY A 190 12.44 -4.70 18.09
N LEU A 191 11.46 -5.09 17.28
CA LEU A 191 10.18 -4.39 17.14
C LEU A 191 9.14 -4.99 18.09
N ASP A 192 8.24 -4.16 18.59
CA ASP A 192 7.08 -4.56 19.40
C ASP A 192 5.93 -5.15 18.57
N TYR A 193 6.16 -5.39 17.27
CA TYR A 193 5.20 -5.99 16.36
C TYR A 193 5.87 -6.89 15.30
N PRO A 194 5.17 -7.92 14.80
CA PRO A 194 5.65 -8.76 13.72
C PRO A 194 5.72 -7.97 12.39
N SER A 195 6.91 -7.92 11.79
CA SER A 195 7.19 -7.15 10.58
C SER A 195 7.50 -8.02 9.36
N ASN A 196 8.09 -9.21 9.55
CA ASN A 196 8.48 -10.10 8.46
C ASN A 196 7.49 -11.25 8.24
N TRP A 197 6.31 -10.91 7.74
CA TRP A 197 5.24 -11.89 7.51
C TRP A 197 5.54 -12.96 6.46
N GLY A 198 6.51 -12.73 5.57
CA GLY A 198 6.95 -13.76 4.62
C GLY A 198 7.63 -14.91 5.35
N TRP A 199 8.53 -14.58 6.27
CA TRP A 199 9.21 -15.56 7.13
C TRP A 199 8.24 -16.19 8.14
N ILE A 200 7.34 -15.40 8.76
CA ILE A 200 6.31 -15.95 9.67
C ILE A 200 5.43 -16.98 8.95
N ALA A 201 5.00 -16.69 7.72
CA ALA A 201 4.21 -17.63 6.92
C ALA A 201 4.97 -18.93 6.63
N GLU A 202 6.28 -18.85 6.41
CA GLU A 202 7.16 -20.01 6.23
C GLU A 202 7.26 -20.85 7.52
N GLN A 203 7.40 -20.22 8.69
CA GLN A 203 7.39 -20.92 9.98
C GLN A 203 6.03 -21.58 10.29
N VAL A 204 4.93 -20.95 9.90
CA VAL A 204 3.57 -21.51 10.08
C VAL A 204 3.29 -22.67 9.12
N GLY A 205 3.89 -22.64 7.91
CA GLY A 205 3.90 -23.71 6.89
C GLY A 205 2.57 -23.96 6.17
N THR A 206 1.45 -23.52 6.76
CA THR A 206 0.08 -23.88 6.34
C THR A 206 -0.72 -22.70 5.78
N ARG A 207 -0.19 -21.48 5.91
CA ARG A 207 -0.88 -20.23 5.55
C ARG A 207 0.04 -19.34 4.73
N ILE A 208 -0.46 -18.81 3.61
CA ILE A 208 0.25 -17.79 2.83
C ILE A 208 0.03 -16.40 3.43
N TYR A 209 1.01 -15.52 3.25
CA TYR A 209 0.86 -14.10 3.57
C TYR A 209 -0.11 -13.41 2.57
N ARG A 210 -1.40 -13.47 2.88
CA ARG A 210 -2.44 -12.59 2.31
C ARG A 210 -3.47 -12.09 3.34
N GLY A 211 -3.39 -12.50 4.59
CA GLY A 211 -4.37 -12.16 5.61
C GLY A 211 -3.96 -10.94 6.43
N ARG A 212 -4.59 -9.79 6.20
CA ARG A 212 -4.75 -8.72 7.21
C ARG A 212 -5.51 -9.18 8.48
N ASN A 213 -5.86 -10.46 8.57
CA ASN A 213 -6.68 -11.05 9.62
C ASN A 213 -5.85 -11.71 10.73
N VAL A 214 -4.52 -11.78 10.59
CA VAL A 214 -3.66 -12.46 11.57
C VAL A 214 -3.45 -11.64 12.84
N GLY A 215 -3.58 -10.31 12.75
CA GLY A 215 -3.54 -9.43 13.92
C GLY A 215 -4.65 -9.65 14.94
N ASN A 216 -5.72 -10.40 14.59
CA ASN A 216 -6.79 -10.76 15.52
C ASN A 216 -6.40 -11.89 16.49
N PHE A 217 -5.26 -12.57 16.29
CA PHE A 217 -4.80 -13.67 17.14
C PHE A 217 -3.87 -13.22 18.28
N TYR A 218 -3.51 -11.93 18.33
CA TYR A 218 -2.58 -11.39 19.33
C TYR A 218 -3.27 -10.84 20.60
N SER A 219 -4.59 -10.93 20.70
CA SER A 219 -5.32 -10.62 21.93
C SER A 219 -5.99 -11.88 22.49
N ASP A 220 -5.79 -12.15 23.78
CA ASP A 220 -6.46 -13.23 24.52
C ASP A 220 -7.99 -13.11 24.45
N GLU A 221 -8.50 -11.89 24.22
CA GLU A 221 -9.90 -11.65 23.86
C GLU A 221 -10.08 -11.83 22.35
N LYS A 222 -10.77 -12.90 21.94
CA LYS A 222 -11.15 -13.10 20.53
C LYS A 222 -12.11 -11.97 20.11
N PRO A 223 -11.72 -11.12 19.13
CA PRO A 223 -12.57 -10.02 18.71
C PRO A 223 -13.91 -10.52 18.16
N VAL A 224 -15.01 -9.92 18.59
CA VAL A 224 -16.36 -10.32 18.17
C VAL A 224 -16.59 -9.90 16.72
N THR A 225 -17.06 -10.81 15.86
CA THR A 225 -17.56 -10.40 14.54
C THR A 225 -19.04 -10.01 14.67
N PHE A 226 -19.34 -8.72 14.67
CA PHE A 226 -20.73 -8.24 14.69
C PHE A 226 -21.46 -8.65 13.42
N ARG A 227 -22.42 -9.58 13.53
CA ARG A 227 -23.34 -9.94 12.43
C ARG A 227 -24.41 -8.88 12.21
N ILE A 228 -24.83 -8.20 13.29
CA ILE A 228 -25.84 -7.15 13.28
C ILE A 228 -25.20 -5.88 13.84
N TRP A 229 -25.31 -4.80 13.08
CA TRP A 229 -24.81 -3.48 13.47
C TRP A 229 -25.98 -2.60 13.87
N THR A 230 -26.22 -2.49 15.18
CA THR A 230 -27.25 -1.59 15.71
C THR A 230 -26.85 -0.12 15.55
N PRO A 231 -27.80 0.83 15.60
CA PRO A 231 -27.50 2.25 15.63
C PRO A 231 -26.49 2.63 16.72
N GLU A 232 -26.58 2.02 17.90
CA GLU A 232 -25.66 2.25 19.03
C GLU A 232 -24.23 1.80 18.68
N LEU A 233 -24.06 0.64 18.06
CA LEU A 233 -22.75 0.18 17.59
C LEU A 233 -22.19 1.08 16.48
N CYS A 234 -23.05 1.61 15.61
CA CYS A 234 -22.63 2.58 14.59
C CYS A 234 -22.14 3.89 15.24
N ARG A 235 -22.84 4.40 16.25
CA ARG A 235 -22.40 5.58 17.01
C ARG A 235 -21.11 5.30 17.77
N LYS A 236 -20.98 4.12 18.38
CA LYS A 236 -19.73 3.69 19.04
C LYS A 236 -18.55 3.67 18.07
N LEU A 237 -18.75 3.18 16.83
CA LEU A 237 -17.72 3.20 15.79
C LEU A 237 -17.29 4.63 15.45
N ILE A 238 -18.24 5.55 15.24
CA ILE A 238 -17.93 6.97 14.97
C ILE A 238 -17.19 7.60 16.14
N ASN A 239 -17.64 7.35 17.37
CA ASN A 239 -17.02 7.88 18.57
C ASN A 239 -15.60 7.34 18.77
N SER A 240 -15.34 6.06 18.47
CA SER A 240 -13.99 5.50 18.45
C SER A 240 -13.11 6.14 17.37
N ILE A 241 -13.65 6.39 16.17
CA ILE A 241 -12.91 7.12 15.13
C ILE A 241 -12.56 8.54 15.61
N ARG A 242 -13.52 9.25 16.23
CA ARG A 242 -13.31 10.60 16.78
C ARG A 242 -12.34 10.63 17.96
N SER A 243 -12.36 9.64 18.85
CA SER A 243 -11.51 9.63 20.05
C SER A 243 -10.02 9.53 19.75
N HIS A 244 -9.66 9.03 18.57
CA HIS A 244 -8.26 8.99 18.10
C HIS A 244 -7.84 10.24 17.31
N GLU A 245 -8.76 11.19 17.10
CA GLU A 245 -8.50 12.48 16.46
C GLU A 245 -7.76 12.34 15.12
N PHE A 246 -8.22 11.43 14.27
CA PHE A 246 -7.63 11.23 12.94
C PHE A 246 -7.98 12.40 12.00
N ASP A 247 -6.97 13.06 11.41
CA ASP A 247 -7.23 14.21 10.53
C ASP A 247 -7.91 13.86 9.19
N SER A 248 -7.85 12.59 8.76
CA SER A 248 -8.49 12.16 7.52
C SER A 248 -8.75 10.66 7.50
N GLU A 249 -9.75 10.25 6.69
CA GLU A 249 -10.14 8.84 6.55
C GLU A 249 -8.94 7.90 6.24
N GLN A 250 -7.99 8.37 5.43
CA GLN A 250 -6.82 7.58 5.04
C GLN A 250 -5.80 7.37 6.17
N LEU A 251 -5.82 8.18 7.25
CA LEU A 251 -4.99 7.96 8.44
C LEU A 251 -5.64 7.11 9.50
N VAL A 252 -6.95 6.83 9.37
CA VAL A 252 -7.65 6.06 10.39
C VAL A 252 -6.89 4.76 10.62
N ASN A 253 -6.35 4.62 11.83
CA ASN A 253 -5.71 3.40 12.25
C ASN A 253 -6.82 2.40 12.57
N TRP A 254 -7.31 1.73 11.53
CA TRP A 254 -8.41 0.78 11.62
C TRP A 254 -8.12 -0.36 12.60
N TYR A 255 -6.86 -0.69 12.85
CA TYR A 255 -6.49 -1.69 13.86
C TYR A 255 -6.82 -1.19 15.27
N GLN A 256 -6.49 0.06 15.57
CA GLN A 256 -6.82 0.66 16.86
C GLN A 256 -8.33 0.77 17.06
N VAL A 257 -9.06 1.26 16.04
CA VAL A 257 -10.53 1.32 16.06
C VAL A 257 -11.15 -0.06 16.27
N SER A 258 -10.59 -1.09 15.63
CA SER A 258 -11.00 -2.48 15.80
C SER A 258 -10.89 -2.95 17.26
N ARG A 259 -9.80 -2.58 17.93
CA ARG A 259 -9.54 -2.94 19.33
C ARG A 259 -10.52 -2.26 20.28
N ASP A 260 -10.74 -0.95 20.14
CA ASP A 260 -11.70 -0.21 20.96
C ASP A 260 -13.15 -0.75 20.83
N MET A 261 -13.48 -1.20 19.63
CA MET A 261 -14.77 -1.79 19.32
C MET A 261 -14.88 -3.26 19.76
N ASN A 262 -13.77 -3.87 20.20
CA ASN A 262 -13.62 -5.31 20.44
C ASN A 262 -14.21 -6.16 19.30
N CYS A 263 -13.85 -5.82 18.06
CA CYS A 263 -14.32 -6.53 16.89
C CYS A 263 -13.25 -6.66 15.82
N THR A 264 -13.54 -7.39 14.75
CA THR A 264 -12.55 -7.72 13.73
C THR A 264 -12.30 -6.56 12.75
N LEU A 265 -11.06 -6.41 12.31
CA LEU A 265 -10.64 -5.34 11.40
C LEU A 265 -11.49 -5.30 10.10
N PRO A 266 -11.79 -6.43 9.44
CA PRO A 266 -12.66 -6.41 8.28
C PRO A 266 -14.08 -5.91 8.58
N SER A 267 -14.61 -6.20 9.78
CA SER A 267 -15.97 -5.80 10.17
C SER A 267 -16.07 -4.27 10.30
N VAL A 268 -15.15 -3.61 11.01
CA VAL A 268 -15.14 -2.14 11.15
C VAL A 268 -14.94 -1.45 9.81
N VAL A 269 -13.99 -1.92 8.99
CA VAL A 269 -13.69 -1.32 7.68
C VAL A 269 -14.88 -1.47 6.73
N ALA A 270 -15.49 -2.65 6.67
CA ALA A 270 -16.65 -2.90 5.83
C ALA A 270 -17.85 -2.04 6.27
N LYS A 271 -18.11 -1.97 7.59
CA LYS A 271 -19.23 -1.18 8.11
C LYS A 271 -19.04 0.31 7.84
N TRP A 272 -17.87 0.86 8.13
CA TRP A 272 -17.56 2.25 7.82
C TRP A 272 -17.74 2.55 6.33
N GLY A 273 -17.27 1.65 5.46
CA GLY A 273 -17.44 1.74 4.02
C GLY A 273 -18.91 1.81 3.59
N THR A 274 -19.81 1.10 4.28
CA THR A 274 -21.25 1.15 4.05
C THR A 274 -21.87 2.44 4.59
N LEU A 275 -21.50 2.86 5.79
CA LEU A 275 -22.03 4.05 6.45
C LEU A 275 -21.75 5.32 5.63
N LYS A 276 -20.50 5.54 5.22
CA LYS A 276 -20.13 6.73 4.43
C LYS A 276 -20.82 6.82 3.07
N LYS A 277 -21.13 5.68 2.44
CA LYS A 277 -21.82 5.65 1.13
C LYS A 277 -23.27 6.12 1.22
N ARG A 278 -23.87 6.14 2.40
CA ARG A 278 -25.24 6.66 2.62
C ARG A 278 -25.28 8.19 2.61
N VAL A 279 -24.14 8.85 2.85
CA VAL A 279 -24.04 10.31 2.83
C VAL A 279 -23.92 10.79 1.38
N PHE A 280 -24.83 11.67 0.98
CA PHE A 280 -24.80 12.28 -0.34
C PHE A 280 -23.49 13.05 -0.55
N ASN A 281 -22.84 12.86 -1.69
CA ASN A 281 -21.56 13.51 -2.03
C ASN A 281 -20.41 13.28 -1.01
N TYR A 282 -20.41 12.17 -0.25
CA TYR A 282 -19.39 11.87 0.78
C TYR A 282 -17.92 12.01 0.34
N ARG A 283 -17.63 11.92 -0.97
CA ARG A 283 -16.27 12.08 -1.52
C ARG A 283 -15.77 13.53 -1.55
N ARG A 284 -16.68 14.50 -1.39
CA ARG A 284 -16.39 15.95 -1.46
C ARG A 284 -16.37 16.62 -0.08
N LEU A 285 -16.91 15.95 0.94
CA LEU A 285 -16.92 16.43 2.32
C LEU A 285 -15.53 16.33 2.93
N ASP A 286 -15.23 17.23 3.87
CA ASP A 286 -14.12 16.99 4.78
C ASP A 286 -14.43 15.84 5.75
N PHE A 287 -13.42 15.39 6.50
CA PHE A 287 -13.57 14.17 7.30
C PHE A 287 -14.47 14.37 8.52
N GLU A 288 -14.46 15.55 9.15
CA GLU A 288 -15.32 15.87 10.30
C GLU A 288 -16.76 16.13 9.87
N GLU A 289 -16.95 16.82 8.75
CA GLU A 289 -18.24 16.93 8.06
C GLU A 289 -18.79 15.55 7.74
N LEU A 290 -17.95 14.67 7.17
CA LEU A 290 -18.36 13.30 6.85
C LEU A 290 -18.77 12.53 8.10
N LEU A 291 -18.00 12.58 9.19
CA LEU A 291 -18.36 11.89 10.44
C LEU A 291 -19.69 12.40 11.01
N SER A 292 -19.90 13.72 10.97
CA SER A 292 -21.13 14.36 11.44
C SER A 292 -22.34 14.00 10.58
N GLU A 293 -22.18 14.00 9.25
CA GLU A 293 -23.25 13.59 8.33
C GLU A 293 -23.54 12.09 8.43
N VAL A 294 -22.52 11.24 8.58
CA VAL A 294 -22.74 9.81 8.82
C VAL A 294 -23.53 9.61 10.10
N GLU A 295 -23.20 10.32 11.19
CA GLU A 295 -23.90 10.22 12.47
C GLU A 295 -25.38 10.61 12.37
N LYS A 296 -25.71 11.68 11.62
CA LYS A 296 -27.10 12.07 11.35
C LYS A 296 -27.87 10.99 10.57
N ASN A 297 -27.19 10.23 9.71
CA ASN A 297 -27.78 9.19 8.87
C ASN A 297 -27.75 7.78 9.51
N ILE A 298 -27.46 7.67 10.81
CA ILE A 298 -27.52 6.39 11.54
C ILE A 298 -28.97 5.96 11.86
N CYS A 299 -29.94 6.88 11.75
CA CYS A 299 -31.37 6.61 11.92
C CYS A 299 -31.93 5.66 10.84
#